data_AF-A0A1Y3N8S6-F1
#
_entry.id   AF-A0A1Y3N8S6-F1
#
_cell.length_a   1.000
_cell.length_b   1.000
_cell.length_c   1.000
_cell.angle_alpha   90.00
_cell.angle_beta   90.00
_cell.angle_gamma   90.00
#
_symmetry.space_group_name_H-M   'P 1'
#
loop_
_entity.id
_entity.type
_entity.pdbx_description
1 polymer ?
#
loop_
_entity_poly.entity_id
_entity_poly.type
_entity_poly.pdbx_seq_one_letter_code
_entity_poly.pdbx_strand_id
1 'polypeptide(L)' 'MISIFNSNILVLNSLRKPKRLEIIGDDESQHLFLVKGGEDLRLDQRIQQLFNIMNDLLLKEAYCKKII' A
#
# COMPACT_ATOMS: atom_id res chain seq x y z
N MET A 1 8.59 -14.99 -3.72
CA MET A 1 7.70 -15.42 -2.61
C MET A 1 8.11 -14.67 -1.36
N ILE A 2 7.41 -14.91 -0.24
CA ILE A 2 7.80 -14.38 1.06
C ILE A 2 8.88 -15.30 1.62
N SER A 3 10.03 -14.73 1.96
CA SER A 3 11.14 -15.44 2.60
C SER A 3 10.99 -15.38 4.12
N ILE A 4 10.86 -14.16 4.67
CA ILE A 4 10.92 -13.92 6.13
C ILE A 4 9.89 -12.87 6.56
N PHE A 5 9.28 -13.08 7.73
CA PHE A 5 8.55 -12.05 8.46
C PHE A 5 9.44 -11.47 9.56
N ASN A 6 9.63 -10.15 9.58
CA ASN A 6 10.38 -9.53 10.67
C ASN A 6 9.57 -9.62 11.97
N SER A 7 10.24 -9.98 13.08
CA SER A 7 9.62 -10.09 14.41
C SER A 7 9.24 -8.74 15.01
N ASN A 8 9.84 -7.66 14.52
CA ASN A 8 9.53 -6.30 14.96
C ASN A 8 8.21 -5.82 14.36
N ILE A 9 7.21 -5.61 15.23
CA ILE A 9 5.90 -5.07 14.87
C ILE A 9 5.78 -3.65 15.41
N LEU A 10 5.51 -2.68 14.54
CA LEU A 10 5.24 -1.31 14.96
C LEU A 10 3.72 -1.09 15.09
N VAL A 11 3.26 -0.75 16.29
CA VAL A 11 1.88 -0.30 16.51
C VAL A 11 1.80 1.21 16.22
N LEU A 12 0.99 1.62 15.25
CA LEU A 12 0.83 3.02 14.90
C LEU A 12 -0.12 3.74 15.85
N ASN A 13 0.14 5.02 16.11
CA ASN A 13 -0.70 5.86 16.94
C ASN A 13 -1.93 6.38 16.15
N SER A 14 -2.94 5.53 16.02
CA SER A 14 -4.25 5.86 15.45
C SER A 14 -5.35 5.19 16.27
N LEU A 15 -6.59 5.63 16.12
CA LEU A 15 -7.76 5.12 16.86
C LEU A 15 -7.85 3.59 16.85
N ARG A 16 -7.57 2.97 15.70
CA ARG A 16 -7.66 1.52 15.48
C ARG A 16 -6.36 0.78 15.75
N LYS A 17 -5.28 1.49 16.12
CA LYS A 17 -3.95 0.95 16.41
C LYS A 17 -3.50 -0.11 15.37
N PRO A 18 -3.45 0.24 14.07
CA PRO A 18 -3.03 -0.70 13.03
C PRO A 18 -1.55 -1.06 13.21
N LYS A 19 -1.16 -2.25 12.77
CA LYS A 19 0.18 -2.81 12.98
C LYS A 19 0.94 -2.78 11.67
N ARG A 20 2.11 -2.12 11.64
CA ARG A 20 3.01 -2.18 10.49
C ARG A 20 3.93 -3.39 10.65
N LEU A 21 3.93 -4.24 9.64
CA LEU A 21 4.79 -5.41 9.49
C LEU A 21 5.83 -5.12 8.41
N GLU A 22 6.96 -5.80 8.52
CA GLU A 22 7.98 -5.84 7.48
C GLU A 22 8.14 -7.29 7.03
N ILE A 23 8.05 -7.49 5.72
CA ILE A 23 8.17 -8.79 5.06
C ILE A 23 9.32 -8.72 4.07
N ILE A 24 10.21 -9.70 4.12
CA ILE A 24 11.36 -9.82 3.22
C ILE A 24 11.00 -10.83 2.13
N GLY A 25 11.14 -10.43 0.87
CA GLY A 25 10.94 -11.29 -0.30
C GLY A 25 12.14 -12.19 -0.57
N ASP A 26 11.98 -13.18 -1.44
CA ASP A 26 13.11 -14.01 -1.92
C ASP A 26 14.14 -13.21 -2.73
N ASP A 27 13.77 -12.01 -3.18
CA ASP A 27 14.65 -11.04 -3.83
C ASP A 27 15.43 -10.16 -2.82
N GLU A 28 15.37 -10.51 -1.53
CA GLU A 28 15.94 -9.76 -0.40
C GLU A 28 15.35 -8.36 -0.23
N SER A 29 14.29 -8.02 -0.97
CA SER A 29 13.61 -6.73 -0.87
C SER A 29 12.72 -6.67 0.37
N GLN A 30 12.73 -5.52 1.02
CA GLN A 30 11.88 -5.23 2.17
C GLN A 30 10.55 -4.62 1.72
N HIS A 31 9.45 -5.21 2.17
CA HIS A 31 8.11 -4.76 1.89
C HIS A 31 7.36 -4.46 3.18
N LEU A 32 6.86 -3.22 3.30
CA LEU A 32 6.08 -2.79 4.45
C LEU A 32 4.59 -3.06 4.23
N PHE A 33 3.96 -3.72 5.20
CA PHE A 33 2.54 -4.01 5.18
C PHE A 33 1.85 -3.39 6.40
N LEU A 34 0.59 -2.99 6.23
CA LEU A 34 -0.23 -2.45 7.30
C LEU A 34 -1.42 -3.36 7.59
N VAL A 35 -1.44 -3.93 8.79
CA VAL A 35 -2.54 -4.76 9.27
C VAL A 35 -3.59 -3.88 9.95
N LYS A 36 -4.70 -3.68 9.23
CA LYS A 36 -5.92 -3.01 9.71
C LYS A 36 -6.95 -4.06 10.13
N GLY A 37 -6.90 -4.46 11.40
CA GLY A 37 -7.78 -5.51 11.93
C GLY A 37 -9.19 -5.01 12.21
N GLY A 38 -10.19 -5.82 11.83
CA GLY A 38 -11.62 -5.51 12.07
C GLY A 38 -12.19 -4.44 11.15
N GLU A 39 -11.53 -4.16 10.03
CA GLU A 39 -11.98 -3.22 9.00
C GLU A 39 -12.30 -3.99 7.71
N ASP A 40 -13.35 -3.56 7.01
CA ASP A 40 -13.65 -4.04 5.67
C ASP A 40 -12.99 -3.12 4.64
N LEU A 41 -11.88 -3.58 4.07
CA LEU A 41 -11.04 -2.80 3.16
C LEU A 41 -11.50 -2.84 1.69
N ARG A 42 -12.69 -3.40 1.39
CA ARG A 42 -13.19 -3.51 0.01
C ARG A 42 -13.39 -2.14 -0.65
N LEU A 43 -13.82 -1.14 0.13
CA LEU A 43 -13.97 0.21 -0.38
C LEU A 43 -12.61 0.84 -0.68
N ASP A 44 -11.67 0.78 0.26
CA ASP A 44 -10.29 1.25 0.08
C ASP A 44 -9.63 0.63 -1.17
N GLN A 45 -9.79 -0.68 -1.36
CA GLN A 45 -9.30 -1.39 -2.54
C GLN A 45 -9.88 -0.83 -3.84
N ARG A 46 -11.21 -0.63 -3.90
CA ARG A 46 -11.88 -0.07 -5.09
C ARG A 46 -11.44 1.37 -5.37
N ILE A 47 -11.22 2.17 -4.33
CA ILE A 47 -10.70 3.53 -4.48
C ILE A 47 -9.27 3.51 -5.01
N GLN A 48 -8.41 2.61 -4.52
CA GLN A 48 -7.05 2.45 -5.06
C GLN A 48 -7.06 2.01 -6.53
N GLN A 49 -7.98 1.12 -6.93
CA GLN A 49 -8.18 0.77 -8.34
C GLN A 49 -8.58 1.97 -9.19
N LEU A 50 -9.49 2.82 -8.68
CA LEU A 50 -9.88 4.05 -9.35
C LEU A 50 -8.69 5.01 -9.52
N PHE A 51 -7.85 5.17 -8.50
CA PHE A 51 -6.63 5.99 -8.59
C PHE A 51 -5.66 5.47 -9.65
N ASN A 52 -5.50 4.15 -9.78
CA ASN A 52 -4.69 3.59 -10.86
C ASN A 52 -5.23 3.99 -12.24
N ILE A 53 -6.55 3.89 -12.45
CA ILE A 53 -7.19 4.31 -13.71
C ILE A 53 -6.97 5.80 -13.97
N MET A 54 -7.13 6.64 -12.94
CA MET A 54 -6.91 8.08 -13.05
C MET A 54 -5.46 8.40 -13.42
N ASN A 55 -4.48 7.75 -12.78
CA ASN A 55 -3.07 7.92 -13.08
C ASN A 55 -2.76 7.49 -14.52
N ASP A 56 -3.32 6.38 -14.99
CA ASP A 56 -3.15 5.91 -16.37
C ASP A 56 -3.71 6.91 -17.39
N LEU A 57 -4.87 7.52 -17.11
CA LEU A 57 -5.45 8.56 -17.96
C LEU A 57 -4.60 9.83 -17.97
N LEU A 58 -4.15 10.28 -16.80
CA LEU A 58 -3.28 11.46 -16.66
C LEU A 58 -1.96 11.30 -17.43
N LEU A 59 -1.34 10.10 -17.40
CA LEU A 59 -0.09 9.82 -18.10
C LEU A 59 -0.24 9.73 -19.61
N LYS A 60 -1.44 9.41 -20.12
CA LYS A 60 -1.74 9.34 -21.55
C LYS A 60 -1.95 10.72 -22.17
N GLU A 61 -2.44 11.70 -21.40
CA GLU A 61 -2.66 13.05 -21.90
C GLU A 61 -1.39 13.92 -21.84
N ALA A 62 -0.90 14.36 -23.00
CA ALA A 62 0.31 15.16 -23.14
C ALA A 62 0.25 16.54 -22.45
N TYR A 63 -0.95 17.06 -22.18
CA TYR A 63 -1.14 18.34 -21.49
C TYR A 63 -0.89 18.22 -19.98
N CYS A 64 -1.43 17.18 -19.34
CA CYS A 64 -1.26 16.95 -17.90
C CYS A 64 0.17 16.54 -17.53
N LYS A 65 0.88 15.85 -18.43
CA LYS A 65 2.29 15.46 -18.24
C LYS A 65 3.29 16.62 -18.16
N LYS A 66 2.91 17.83 -18.58
CA LYS A 66 3.76 19.03 -18.50
C LYS A 66 3.61 19.81 -17.19
N ILE A 67 2.59 19.49 -16.39
CA ILE A 67 2.20 20.27 -15.20
C ILE A 67 2.60 19.57 -13.89
N ILE A 68 2.90 18.28 -13.94
CA ILE A 68 3.41 17.45 -12.83
C ILE A 68 4.88 17.16 -13.07
#